data_AF-A0A2V8TF05-F1
#
_entry.id   AF-A0A2V8TF05-F1
#
_cell.length_a   1.000
_cell.length_b   1.000
_cell.length_c   1.000
_cell.angle_alpha   90.00
_cell.angle_beta   90.00
_cell.angle_gamma   90.00
#
_symmetry.space_group_name_H-M   'P 1'
#
loop_
_entity.id
_entity.type
_entity.pdbx_description
1 polymer ?
#
loop_
_entity_poly.entity_id
_entity_poly.type
_entity_poly.pdbx_seq_one_letter_code
_entity_poly.pdbx_strand_id
1 'polypeptide(L)'
;MSISNITSSDYEPMLRPYSIGPMQERDLIDVVEIEETSGLNRWGYDAYRRELFTNPNSIMIVARNSCLASGLSEDWRRTELDGGGYG
;
A
#
# COMPACT_ATOMS: atom_id res chain seq x y z
N MET A 1 1.72 36.07 20.87
CA MET A 1 1.88 34.82 20.10
C MET A 1 0.83 33.85 20.61
N SER A 2 -0.29 33.71 19.92
CA SER A 2 -1.37 32.80 20.33
C SER A 2 -1.17 31.48 19.63
N ILE A 3 -0.98 30.40 20.40
CA ILE A 3 -1.01 29.04 19.89
C ILE A 3 -2.49 28.69 19.73
N SER A 4 -2.96 28.56 18.49
CA SER A 4 -4.30 28.04 18.20
C SER A 4 -4.32 26.54 18.54
N ASN A 5 -5.27 26.13 19.38
CA ASN A 5 -5.51 24.72 19.67
C ASN A 5 -6.05 24.05 18.40
N ILE A 6 -5.32 23.07 17.89
CA ILE A 6 -5.81 22.18 16.83
C ILE A 6 -6.98 21.41 17.41
N THR A 7 -8.16 21.53 16.80
CA THR A 7 -9.34 20.79 17.25
C THR A 7 -9.37 19.44 16.54
N SER A 8 -9.88 18.40 17.21
CA SER A 8 -10.02 17.04 16.64
C SER A 8 -10.83 16.98 15.33
N SER A 9 -11.49 18.08 14.95
CA SER A 9 -12.28 18.26 13.73
C SER A 9 -11.44 18.64 12.50
N ASP A 10 -10.17 19.05 12.68
CA ASP A 10 -9.27 19.42 11.58
C ASP A 10 -8.58 18.18 10.95
N TYR A 11 -8.87 16.98 11.45
CA TYR A 11 -8.60 15.73 10.78
C TYR A 11 -9.64 15.51 9.69
N GLU A 12 -9.52 16.25 8.58
CA GLU A 12 -9.94 15.69 7.29
C GLU A 12 -9.33 14.28 7.24
N PRO A 13 -10.12 13.21 7.01
CA PRO A 13 -9.56 11.89 6.82
C PRO A 13 -8.76 11.99 5.53
N MET A 14 -7.48 12.33 5.63
CA MET A 14 -6.52 12.20 4.56
C MET A 14 -6.69 10.76 4.12
N LEU A 15 -7.38 10.59 2.98
CA LEU A 15 -7.71 9.30 2.38
C LEU A 15 -6.38 8.60 2.23
N ARG A 16 -6.02 7.76 3.21
CA ARG A 16 -4.77 7.03 3.16
C ARG A 16 -4.93 6.16 1.93
N PRO A 17 -4.08 6.31 0.90
CA PRO A 17 -4.22 5.54 -0.33
C PRO A 17 -3.95 4.06 -0.10
N TYR A 18 -3.64 3.65 1.12
CA TYR A 18 -3.43 2.29 1.52
C TYR A 18 -4.04 1.99 2.89
N SER A 19 -4.55 0.77 3.02
CA SER A 19 -4.89 0.15 4.30
C SER A 19 -3.83 -0.88 4.66
N ILE A 20 -3.38 -0.88 5.92
CA ILE A 20 -2.40 -1.83 6.44
C ILE A 20 -3.17 -2.86 7.28
N GLY A 21 -2.91 -4.14 7.04
CA GLY A 21 -3.55 -5.20 7.81
C GLY A 21 -2.80 -6.52 7.73
N PRO A 22 -3.26 -7.54 8.48
CA PRO A 22 -2.64 -8.86 8.44
C PRO A 22 -2.67 -9.42 7.01
N MET A 23 -1.58 -10.08 6.64
CA MET A 23 -1.48 -10.83 5.41
C MET A 23 -2.44 -12.03 5.44
N GLN A 24 -3.05 -12.32 4.30
CA GLN A 24 -3.95 -13.45 4.10
C GLN A 24 -3.45 -14.26 2.91
N GLU A 25 -3.91 -15.51 2.77
CA GLU A 25 -3.45 -16.42 1.71
C GLU A 25 -3.63 -15.82 0.29
N ARG A 26 -4.69 -15.02 0.09
CA ARG A 26 -4.93 -14.36 -1.21
C ARG A 26 -3.86 -13.32 -1.59
N ASP A 27 -3.20 -12.72 -0.60
CA ASP A 27 -2.19 -11.68 -0.86
C ASP A 27 -0.84 -12.30 -1.25
N LEU A 28 -0.66 -13.63 -1.06
CA LEU A 28 0.61 -14.32 -1.34
C LEU A 28 1.05 -14.23 -2.79
N ILE A 29 0.10 -14.22 -3.73
CA ILE A 29 0.40 -14.12 -5.16
C ILE A 29 1.05 -12.77 -5.44
N ASP A 30 0.41 -11.69 -4.99
CA ASP A 30 0.90 -10.32 -5.16
C ASP A 30 2.25 -10.11 -4.45
N VAL A 31 2.42 -10.67 -3.25
CA VAL A 31 3.69 -10.60 -2.51
C VAL A 31 4.83 -11.24 -3.28
N VAL A 32 4.62 -12.43 -3.85
CA VAL A 32 5.66 -13.12 -4.65
C VAL A 32 5.96 -12.36 -5.93
N GLU A 33 4.95 -11.80 -6.61
CA GLU A 33 5.17 -10.94 -7.78
C GLU A 33 5.99 -9.69 -7.43
N ILE A 34 5.69 -9.06 -6.29
CA ILE A 34 6.45 -7.90 -5.79
C ILE A 34 7.90 -8.32 -5.51
N GLU A 35 8.16 -9.47 -4.90
CA GLU A 35 9.53 -9.96 -4.65
C GLU A 35 10.31 -10.16 -5.95
N GLU A 36 9.69 -10.79 -6.94
CA GLU A 36 10.30 -11.06 -8.23
C GLU A 36 10.64 -9.78 -8.99
N THR A 37 9.72 -8.80 -8.98
CA THR A 37 9.88 -7.52 -9.68
C THR A 37 10.82 -6.56 -8.95
N SER A 38 10.86 -6.58 -7.62
CA SER A 38 11.73 -5.71 -6.81
C SER A 38 13.15 -6.25 -6.62
N GLY A 39 13.40 -7.52 -6.98
CA GLY A 39 14.69 -8.16 -6.76
C GLY A 39 15.01 -8.42 -5.29
N LEU A 40 13.98 -8.49 -4.43
CA LEU A 40 14.13 -8.85 -3.03
C LEU A 40 14.45 -10.34 -2.87
N ASN A 41 14.80 -10.74 -1.66
CA ASN A 41 15.11 -12.13 -1.34
C ASN A 41 13.88 -13.02 -1.61
N ARG A 42 14.07 -14.05 -2.43
CA ARG A 42 12.96 -14.91 -2.89
C ARG A 42 12.70 -16.01 -1.88
N TRP A 43 11.80 -15.77 -0.95
CA TRP A 43 11.27 -16.82 -0.08
C TRP A 43 10.35 -17.74 -0.87
N GLY A 44 9.58 -17.17 -1.81
CA GLY A 44 8.66 -17.90 -2.67
C GLY A 44 7.35 -18.28 -1.96
N TYR A 45 6.37 -18.65 -2.77
CA TYR A 45 4.98 -18.88 -2.35
C TYR A 45 4.87 -19.90 -1.20
N ASP A 46 5.48 -21.08 -1.35
CA ASP A 46 5.36 -22.16 -0.37
C ASP A 46 5.98 -21.82 0.99
N ALA A 47 7.05 -21.03 1.02
CA ALA A 47 7.69 -20.63 2.26
C ALA A 47 6.77 -19.68 3.04
N TYR A 48 6.22 -18.66 2.38
CA TYR A 48 5.28 -17.74 3.02
C TYR A 48 3.98 -18.41 3.43
N ARG A 49 3.44 -19.28 2.58
CA ARG A 49 2.24 -20.05 2.91
C ARG A 49 2.47 -20.91 4.15
N ARG A 50 3.60 -21.62 4.22
CA ARG A 50 3.96 -22.43 5.38
C ARG A 50 4.08 -21.57 6.62
N GLU A 51 4.80 -20.45 6.55
CA GLU A 51 4.99 -19.55 7.68
C GLU A 51 3.65 -19.00 8.20
N LEU A 52 2.81 -18.52 7.30
CA LEU A 52 1.49 -17.94 7.61
C LEU A 52 0.57 -18.92 8.35
N PHE A 53 0.60 -20.21 7.98
CA PHE A 53 -0.28 -21.22 8.59
C PHE A 53 0.34 -21.99 9.75
N THR A 54 1.67 -22.10 9.79
CA THR A 54 2.37 -23.00 10.73
C THR A 54 2.96 -22.24 11.91
N ASN A 55 3.34 -20.97 11.75
CA ASN A 55 3.95 -20.18 12.81
C ASN A 55 2.96 -19.15 13.40
N PRO A 56 2.32 -19.45 14.53
CA PRO A 56 1.38 -18.52 15.19
C PRO A 56 2.07 -17.28 15.78
N ASN A 57 3.40 -17.28 15.89
CA ASN A 57 4.18 -16.13 16.37
C ASN A 57 4.67 -15.23 15.23
N SER A 58 4.45 -15.62 13.98
CA SER A 58 4.82 -14.80 12.83
C SER A 58 3.85 -13.62 12.70
N ILE A 59 4.40 -12.42 12.47
CA ILE A 59 3.61 -11.22 12.17
C ILE A 59 3.87 -10.86 10.72
N MET A 60 2.89 -11.14 9.87
CA MET A 60 2.94 -10.86 8.43
C MET A 60 1.90 -9.80 8.09
N ILE A 61 2.35 -8.68 7.53
CA ILE A 61 1.53 -7.48 7.29
C ILE A 61 1.66 -7.10 5.82
N VAL A 62 0.54 -6.69 5.21
CA VAL A 62 0.51 -6.14 3.85
C VAL A 62 -0.18 -4.78 3.83
N ALA A 63 0.30 -3.93 2.94
CA ALA A 63 -0.36 -2.68 2.57
C ALA A 63 -1.17 -2.92 1.30
N ARG A 64 -2.49 -2.70 1.36
CA ARG A 64 -3.40 -2.83 0.22
C ARG A 64 -3.83 -1.46 -0.22
N ASN A 65 -3.90 -1.22 -1.52
CA ASN A 65 -4.40 0.04 -2.04
C ASN A 65 -5.90 0.18 -1.70
N SER A 66 -6.25 1.22 -0.95
CA SER A 66 -7.63 1.50 -0.55
C SER A 66 -8.39 2.31 -1.61
N CYS A 67 -7.69 2.95 -2.57
CA CYS A 67 -8.33 3.78 -3.58
C CYS A 67 -9.03 2.97 -4.68
N LEU A 68 -8.57 1.73 -4.94
CA LEU A 68 -9.19 0.82 -5.91
C LEU A 68 -10.60 0.35 -5.50
N ALA A 69 -10.97 0.47 -4.21
CA ALA A 69 -12.31 0.16 -3.74
C ALA A 69 -13.31 1.30 -3.99
N SER A 70 -12.84 2.52 -4.25
CA SER A 70 -13.67 3.74 -4.28
C SER A 70 -14.10 4.19 -5.67
N GLY A 71 -13.79 3.43 -6.73
CA GLY A 71 -14.23 3.76 -8.10
C GLY A 71 -13.72 5.10 -8.65
N LEU A 72 -12.69 5.69 -8.04
CA LEU A 72 -12.01 6.88 -8.57
C LEU A 72 -10.92 6.40 -9.52
N SER A 73 -11.14 6.68 -10.81
CA SER A 73 -10.36 6.27 -11.96
C SER A 73 -8.85 6.31 -11.77
N GLU A 74 -8.18 5.25 -12.23
CA GLU A 74 -6.73 5.09 -12.33
C GLU A 74 -6.09 6.11 -13.29
N ASP A 75 -6.01 7.39 -12.92
CA ASP A 75 -5.35 8.41 -13.77
C ASP A 75 -4.28 9.21 -13.01
N TRP A 76 -3.54 8.57 -12.10
CA TRP A 76 -2.40 9.21 -11.42
C TRP A 76 -1.13 9.29 -12.28
N ARG A 77 -1.07 8.58 -13.41
CA ARG A 77 0.11 8.56 -14.32
C ARG A 77 0.16 9.72 -15.33
N ARG A 78 -0.78 10.67 -15.30
CA ARG A 78 -0.97 11.65 -16.37
C ARG A 78 -0.83 13.10 -15.92
N THR A 79 0.27 13.46 -15.25
CA THR A 79 0.52 14.89 -14.90
C THR A 79 1.99 15.34 -14.88
N GLU A 80 2.91 14.70 -15.60
CA GLU A 80 4.31 15.18 -15.61
C GLU A 80 5.00 15.30 -16.98
N LEU A 81 4.30 15.25 -18.11
CA LEU A 81 4.98 15.40 -19.43
C LEU A 81 4.31 16.34 -20.44
N ASP A 82 3.56 17.36 -20.02
CA ASP A 82 3.19 18.45 -20.93
C ASP A 82 3.42 19.81 -20.28
N GLY A 83 4.34 20.59 -20.85
CA GLY A 83 4.58 21.97 -20.43
C GLY A 83 5.97 22.54 -20.70
N GLY A 84 6.73 21.96 -21.65
CA GLY A 84 7.92 22.60 -22.18
C GLY A 84 7.57 23.67 -23.21
N GLY A 85 8.08 24.89 -23.02
CA GLY A 85 8.30 25.85 -24.11
C GLY A 85 7.46 27.13 -24.05
N TYR A 86 7.92 28.14 -23.30
CA TYR A 86 7.63 29.53 -23.65
C TYR A 86 8.68 29.95 -24.70
N GLY A 87 8.26 29.97 -25.96
CA GLY A 87 8.91 30.73 -27.03
C GLY A 87 8.43 32.18 -27.04
#